data_AF-A0A7C5I155-F1
#
_entry.id   AF-A0A7C5I155-F1
#
_cell.length_a   1.000
_cell.length_b   1.000
_cell.length_c   1.000
_cell.angle_alpha   90.00
_cell.angle_beta   90.00
_cell.angle_gamma   90.00
#
_symmetry.space_group_name_H-M   'P 1'
#
loop_
_entity.id
_entity.type
_entity.pdbx_description
1 polymer ?
#
loop_
_entity_poly.entity_id
_entity_poly.type
_entity_poly.pdbx_seq_one_letter_code
_entity_poly.pdbx_strand_id
1 'polypeptide(L)'
;MNKLPLTPPDENMERKIGPVTATSIVVANMIGAGIFTTSGIMAGQLPSSGWILICWFLGGLIALAGALSYAELATRMPKVGGEYVYLKKIYHPSIGFLTGWTSFFVGFSVPIAASAMAFSEYIFEGLQTQVLGATSNQLFFIKKGAALFLIILFTGIHYMGLKAGSKVQNVLTFLKIGIVVGLAGAGIALSRGRGISAFSFVTEGQSSWLAFGTAMMLVMFSYSGWNASSYIAGEIKNPRKNLPLSLILGTSIVILLYLALNLFIFQALP
;
A
#
# COMPACT_ATOMS: atom_id res chain seq x y z
N MET A 1 -21.11 29.40 -1.21
CA MET A 1 -20.69 28.10 -0.64
C MET A 1 -21.20 28.02 0.80
N ASN A 2 -22.32 27.32 1.03
CA ASN A 2 -22.81 27.04 2.38
C ASN A 2 -21.78 26.18 3.12
N LYS A 3 -21.24 26.67 4.24
CA LYS A 3 -20.34 25.89 5.09
C LYS A 3 -21.14 24.75 5.70
N LEU A 4 -20.88 23.51 5.27
CA LEU A 4 -21.44 22.32 5.90
C LEU A 4 -21.17 22.38 7.42
N PRO A 5 -22.19 22.23 8.28
CA PRO A 5 -22.00 22.28 9.72
C PRO A 5 -21.07 21.15 10.18
N LEU A 6 -20.17 21.50 11.10
CA LEU A 6 -19.24 20.56 11.74
C LEU A 6 -20.06 19.49 12.47
N THR A 7 -19.78 18.22 12.18
CA THR A 7 -20.42 17.11 12.90
C THR A 7 -19.83 17.03 14.32
N PRO A 8 -20.65 16.91 15.38
CA PRO A 8 -20.13 16.70 16.72
C PRO A 8 -19.36 15.36 16.80
N PRO A 9 -18.32 15.28 17.67
CA PRO A 9 -17.61 14.02 17.95
C PRO A 9 -18.56 12.95 18.50
N ASP A 10 -18.21 11.67 18.37
CA ASP A 10 -18.87 10.62 19.15
C ASP A 10 -18.53 10.81 20.64
N GLU A 11 -19.55 11.00 21.48
CA GLU A 11 -19.39 11.29 22.93
C GLU A 11 -18.71 10.15 23.70
N ASN A 12 -18.69 8.93 23.15
CA ASN A 12 -18.11 7.74 23.79
C ASN A 12 -16.70 7.35 23.29
N MET A 13 -16.09 8.10 22.37
CA MET A 13 -14.78 7.72 21.81
C MET A 13 -13.60 8.49 22.39
N GLU A 14 -12.69 7.77 23.03
CA GLU A 14 -11.47 8.34 23.60
C GLU A 14 -10.43 8.65 22.51
N ARG A 15 -10.01 9.91 22.42
CA ARG A 15 -8.96 10.36 21.47
C ARG A 15 -7.56 10.06 22.00
N LYS A 16 -7.07 8.85 21.75
CA LYS A 16 -5.77 8.37 22.27
C LYS A 16 -4.63 8.43 21.25
N ILE A 17 -4.92 8.48 19.95
CA ILE A 17 -3.91 8.32 18.89
C ILE A 17 -3.20 9.64 18.60
N GLY A 18 -1.87 9.66 18.77
CA GLY A 18 -1.02 10.81 18.45
C GLY A 18 -0.64 10.90 16.97
N PRO A 19 -0.02 12.01 16.53
CA PRO A 19 0.35 12.23 15.13
C PRO A 19 1.38 11.22 14.61
N VAL A 20 2.36 10.84 15.45
CA VAL A 20 3.38 9.83 15.10
C VAL A 20 2.70 8.50 14.83
N THR A 21 1.87 8.01 15.76
CA THR A 21 1.15 6.75 15.58
C THR A 21 0.22 6.79 14.37
N ALA A 22 -0.52 7.88 14.16
CA ALA A 22 -1.36 8.04 12.98
C ALA A 22 -0.55 8.00 11.67
N THR A 23 0.63 8.62 11.63
CA THR A 23 1.54 8.60 10.47
C THR A 23 2.08 7.20 10.25
N SER A 24 2.52 6.52 11.31
CA SER A 24 2.99 5.13 11.25
C SER A 24 1.92 4.19 10.72
N ILE A 25 0.65 4.42 11.05
CA ILE A 25 -0.47 3.64 10.50
C ILE A 25 -0.59 3.82 8.98
N VAL A 26 -0.44 5.05 8.47
CA VAL A 26 -0.43 5.31 7.02
C VAL A 26 0.75 4.61 6.34
N VAL A 27 1.96 4.78 6.86
CA VAL A 27 3.17 4.12 6.33
C VAL A 27 3.02 2.60 6.35
N ALA A 28 2.55 2.05 7.48
CA ALA A 28 2.35 0.61 7.64
C ALA A 28 1.28 0.07 6.71
N ASN A 29 0.20 0.80 6.42
CA ASN A 29 -0.82 0.33 5.49
C ASN A 29 -0.39 0.43 4.03
N MET A 30 0.41 1.43 3.66
CA MET A 30 0.88 1.59 2.29
C MET A 30 1.99 0.59 1.93
N ILE A 31 2.95 0.34 2.85
CA ILE A 31 4.04 -0.62 2.59
C ILE A 31 3.48 -2.04 2.65
N GLY A 32 3.23 -2.63 1.49
CA GLY A 32 2.66 -3.97 1.33
C GLY A 32 3.39 -4.82 0.29
N ALA A 33 2.73 -5.86 -0.22
CA ALA A 33 3.30 -6.74 -1.26
C ALA A 33 3.65 -5.99 -2.56
N GLY A 34 2.91 -4.92 -2.87
CA GLY A 34 3.01 -4.20 -4.13
C GLY A 34 4.42 -3.70 -4.46
N ILE A 35 5.15 -3.13 -3.49
CA ILE A 35 6.50 -2.61 -3.73
C ILE A 35 7.52 -3.71 -4.07
N PHE A 36 7.31 -4.94 -3.59
CA PHE A 36 8.22 -6.04 -3.85
C PHE A 36 7.97 -6.69 -5.22
N THR A 37 6.71 -6.71 -5.68
CA THR A 37 6.30 -7.42 -6.90
C THR A 37 6.18 -6.54 -8.14
N THR A 38 5.63 -5.33 -7.98
CA THR A 38 5.11 -4.51 -9.08
C THR A 38 6.19 -4.12 -10.08
N SER A 39 7.36 -3.70 -9.60
CA SER A 39 8.46 -3.28 -10.48
C SER A 39 9.01 -4.43 -11.32
N GLY A 40 9.03 -5.65 -10.79
CA GLY A 40 9.43 -6.84 -11.54
C GLY A 40 8.43 -7.18 -12.65
N ILE A 41 7.12 -7.08 -12.37
CA ILE A 41 6.07 -7.27 -13.38
C ILE A 41 6.18 -6.19 -14.47
N MET A 42 6.38 -4.93 -14.08
CA MET A 42 6.50 -3.82 -15.02
C MET A 42 7.74 -3.92 -15.90
N ALA A 43 8.84 -4.51 -15.42
CA ALA A 43 10.05 -4.72 -16.21
C ALA A 43 9.82 -5.62 -17.44
N GLY A 44 8.82 -6.51 -17.40
CA GLY A 44 8.40 -7.30 -18.57
C GLY A 44 7.40 -6.60 -19.50
N GLN A 45 6.88 -5.43 -19.11
CA GLN A 45 5.81 -4.72 -19.84
C GLN A 45 6.25 -3.37 -20.40
N LEU A 46 7.21 -2.70 -19.75
CA LEU A 46 7.68 -1.36 -20.11
C LEU A 46 9.05 -1.41 -20.80
N PRO A 47 9.34 -0.47 -21.72
CA PRO A 47 10.56 -0.52 -22.54
C PRO A 47 11.87 -0.33 -21.76
N SER A 48 11.81 0.32 -20.58
CA SER A 48 13.01 0.63 -19.79
C SER A 48 12.69 0.97 -18.34
N SER A 49 13.72 0.91 -17.49
CA SER A 49 13.65 1.25 -16.07
C SER A 49 13.25 2.71 -15.82
N GLY A 50 13.56 3.62 -16.76
CA GLY A 50 13.09 5.01 -16.71
C GLY A 50 11.57 5.14 -16.71
N TRP A 51 10.87 4.35 -17.54
CA TRP A 51 9.39 4.33 -17.54
C TRP A 51 8.80 3.80 -16.24
N ILE A 52 9.46 2.81 -15.61
CA ILE A 52 9.03 2.27 -14.31
C ILE A 52 9.10 3.36 -13.25
N LEU A 53 10.21 4.12 -13.18
CA LEU A 53 10.35 5.24 -12.25
C LEU A 53 9.31 6.34 -12.50
N ILE A 54 9.01 6.67 -13.75
CA ILE A 54 7.95 7.63 -14.09
C ILE A 54 6.60 7.16 -13.53
N CYS A 55 6.25 5.88 -13.71
CA CYS A 55 5.02 5.34 -13.15
C CYS A 55 4.98 5.48 -11.62
N TRP A 56 6.05 5.10 -10.91
CA TRP A 56 6.15 5.25 -9.45
C TRP A 56 6.03 6.71 -8.99
N PHE A 57 6.64 7.64 -9.72
CA PHE A 57 6.56 9.06 -9.42
C PHE A 57 5.14 9.59 -9.62
N LEU A 58 4.53 9.34 -10.77
CA LEU A 58 3.17 9.78 -11.08
C LEU A 58 2.12 9.14 -10.16
N GLY A 59 2.25 7.85 -9.88
CA GLY A 59 1.40 7.16 -8.92
C GLY A 59 1.51 7.75 -7.51
N GLY A 60 2.72 8.16 -7.11
CA GLY A 60 2.96 8.87 -5.86
C GLY A 60 2.26 10.23 -5.82
N LEU A 61 2.35 11.02 -6.90
CA LEU A 61 1.63 12.29 -7.00
C LEU A 61 0.11 12.11 -6.91
N ILE A 62 -0.45 11.08 -7.56
CA ILE A 62 -1.88 10.75 -7.49
C ILE A 62 -2.27 10.37 -6.05
N ALA A 63 -1.47 9.53 -5.38
CA ALA A 63 -1.71 9.15 -3.99
C ALA A 63 -1.67 10.35 -3.05
N LEU A 64 -0.70 11.26 -3.24
CA LEU A 64 -0.58 12.49 -2.45
C LEU A 64 -1.75 13.44 -2.68
N ALA A 65 -2.22 13.60 -3.92
CA ALA A 65 -3.42 14.37 -4.22
C ALA A 65 -4.67 13.78 -3.55
N GLY A 66 -4.79 12.45 -3.53
CA GLY A 66 -5.82 11.73 -2.77
C GLY A 66 -5.75 12.01 -1.27
N ALA A 67 -4.55 11.91 -0.69
CA ALA A 67 -4.29 12.17 0.72
C ALA A 67 -4.66 13.60 1.14
N LEU A 68 -4.32 14.60 0.30
CA LEU A 68 -4.70 16.00 0.51
C LEU A 68 -6.22 16.19 0.47
N SER A 69 -6.89 15.58 -0.52
CA SER A 69 -8.35 15.65 -0.66
C SER A 69 -9.06 15.03 0.56
N TYR A 70 -8.58 13.88 1.04
CA TYR A 70 -9.12 13.24 2.25
C TYR A 70 -8.81 14.03 3.51
N ALA A 71 -7.66 14.69 3.59
CA ALA A 71 -7.33 15.52 4.75
C ALA A 71 -8.38 16.63 4.97
N GLU A 72 -8.87 17.27 3.90
CA GLU A 72 -9.94 18.26 4.00
C GLU A 72 -11.28 17.67 4.48
N LEU A 73 -11.66 16.51 3.95
CA LEU A 73 -12.91 15.85 4.31
C LEU A 73 -12.86 15.35 5.75
N ALA A 74 -11.77 14.67 6.10
CA ALA A 74 -11.60 13.98 7.36
C ALA A 74 -11.42 14.96 8.54
N THR A 75 -10.91 16.18 8.29
CA THR A 75 -10.88 17.24 9.31
C THR A 75 -12.24 17.89 9.56
N ARG A 76 -13.11 17.94 8.55
CA ARG A 76 -14.51 18.42 8.70
C ARG A 76 -15.43 17.36 9.31
N MET A 77 -15.12 16.08 9.09
CA MET A 77 -15.88 14.94 9.57
C MET A 77 -14.97 13.93 10.30
N PRO A 78 -14.39 14.29 11.46
CA PRO A 78 -13.43 13.45 12.18
C PRO A 78 -14.15 12.35 12.97
N LYS A 79 -14.77 11.42 12.23
CA LYS A 79 -15.47 10.24 12.74
C LYS A 79 -14.78 8.97 12.22
N VAL A 80 -14.99 7.86 12.91
CA VAL A 80 -14.56 6.55 12.42
C VAL A 80 -15.39 6.14 11.21
N GLY A 81 -14.75 5.55 10.20
CA GLY A 81 -15.44 4.98 9.03
C GLY A 81 -15.04 5.53 7.66
N GLY A 82 -14.13 6.50 7.57
CA GLY A 82 -13.53 6.93 6.29
C GLY A 82 -14.55 7.38 5.24
N GLU A 83 -14.36 6.95 3.99
CA GLU A 83 -15.21 7.35 2.85
C GLU A 83 -16.68 7.01 3.02
N TYR A 84 -17.02 5.92 3.74
CA TYR A 84 -18.41 5.59 4.04
C TYR A 84 -19.12 6.76 4.72
N VAL A 85 -18.47 7.37 5.73
CA VAL A 85 -19.02 8.51 6.47
C VAL A 85 -19.11 9.74 5.59
N TYR A 86 -18.06 9.99 4.77
CA TYR A 86 -18.00 11.19 3.94
C TYR A 86 -19.09 11.16 2.88
N LEU A 87 -19.21 10.06 2.14
CA LEU A 87 -20.15 9.95 1.03
C LEU A 87 -21.60 9.80 1.50
N LYS A 88 -21.83 9.13 2.65
CA LYS A 88 -23.13 9.12 3.32
C LYS A 88 -23.61 10.53 3.67
N LYS A 89 -22.70 11.39 4.15
CA LYS A 89 -23.05 12.74 4.61
C LYS A 89 -23.12 13.77 3.47
N ILE A 90 -22.27 13.64 2.44
CA ILE A 90 -22.18 14.59 1.33
C ILE A 90 -23.26 14.32 0.28
N TYR A 91 -23.49 13.04 -0.07
CA TYR A 91 -24.35 12.67 -1.18
C TYR A 91 -25.67 12.07 -0.70
N HIS A 92 -25.64 10.83 -0.21
CA HIS A 92 -26.84 10.11 0.22
C HIS A 92 -26.45 8.83 1.00
N PRO A 93 -27.27 8.34 1.95
CA PRO A 93 -27.02 7.07 2.64
C PRO A 93 -26.84 5.86 1.72
N SER A 94 -27.50 5.81 0.57
CA SER A 94 -27.32 4.72 -0.41
C SER A 94 -25.92 4.72 -1.03
N ILE A 95 -25.35 5.89 -1.33
CA ILE A 95 -23.98 6.00 -1.85
C ILE A 95 -22.97 5.58 -0.77
N GLY A 96 -23.19 6.02 0.47
CA GLY A 96 -22.41 5.54 1.61
C GLY A 96 -22.46 4.00 1.71
N PHE A 97 -23.65 3.41 1.68
CA PHE A 97 -23.84 1.96 1.70
C PHE A 97 -23.09 1.24 0.57
N LEU A 98 -23.21 1.72 -0.68
CA LEU A 98 -22.49 1.15 -1.82
C LEU A 98 -20.97 1.21 -1.61
N THR A 99 -20.44 2.32 -1.09
CA THR A 99 -19.01 2.43 -0.83
C THR A 99 -18.54 1.47 0.26
N GLY A 100 -19.36 1.23 1.29
CA GLY A 100 -19.10 0.19 2.29
C GLY A 100 -18.98 -1.21 1.66
N TRP A 101 -19.89 -1.56 0.74
CA TRP A 101 -19.82 -2.84 0.00
C TRP A 101 -18.60 -2.94 -0.90
N THR A 102 -18.28 -1.88 -1.64
CA THR A 102 -17.09 -1.83 -2.49
C THR A 102 -15.82 -1.97 -1.66
N SER A 103 -15.70 -1.26 -0.54
CA SER A 103 -14.55 -1.36 0.36
C SER A 103 -14.42 -2.76 0.95
N PHE A 104 -15.53 -3.39 1.36
CA PHE A 104 -15.51 -4.74 1.94
C PHE A 104 -15.03 -5.81 0.93
N PHE A 105 -15.70 -5.92 -0.23
CA PHE A 105 -15.38 -6.98 -1.20
C PHE A 105 -14.16 -6.68 -2.06
N VAL A 106 -13.97 -5.43 -2.47
CA VAL A 106 -12.91 -5.06 -3.41
C VAL A 106 -11.77 -4.38 -2.66
N GLY A 107 -12.07 -3.35 -1.87
CA GLY A 107 -11.06 -2.52 -1.21
C GLY A 107 -10.17 -3.27 -0.21
N PHE A 108 -10.71 -4.24 0.52
CA PHE A 108 -9.97 -4.99 1.54
C PHE A 108 -9.74 -6.45 1.17
N SER A 109 -10.77 -7.17 0.68
CA SER A 109 -10.65 -8.60 0.44
C SER A 109 -9.69 -8.93 -0.73
N VAL A 110 -9.70 -8.15 -1.81
CA VAL A 110 -8.79 -8.37 -2.96
C VAL A 110 -7.32 -8.13 -2.59
N PRO A 111 -6.92 -7.01 -1.94
CA PRO A 111 -5.54 -6.84 -1.49
C PRO A 111 -5.05 -7.90 -0.50
N ILE A 112 -5.92 -8.41 0.37
CA ILE A 112 -5.59 -9.54 1.27
C ILE A 112 -5.25 -10.79 0.45
N ALA A 113 -6.10 -11.14 -0.51
CA ALA A 113 -5.87 -12.29 -1.39
C ALA A 113 -4.60 -12.12 -2.24
N ALA A 114 -4.41 -10.94 -2.83
CA ALA A 114 -3.22 -10.62 -3.62
C ALA A 114 -1.93 -10.70 -2.79
N SER A 115 -1.95 -10.20 -1.55
CA SER A 115 -0.79 -10.28 -0.64
C SER A 115 -0.46 -11.71 -0.23
N ALA A 116 -1.48 -12.53 0.04
CA ALA A 116 -1.29 -13.95 0.36
C ALA A 116 -0.76 -14.74 -0.85
N MET A 117 -1.25 -14.44 -2.05
CA MET A 117 -0.73 -15.02 -3.28
C MET A 117 0.73 -14.62 -3.53
N ALA A 118 1.07 -13.34 -3.37
CA ALA A 118 2.45 -12.87 -3.53
C ALA A 118 3.38 -13.56 -2.52
N PHE A 119 2.98 -13.65 -1.24
CA PHE A 119 3.75 -14.35 -0.21
C PHE A 119 4.03 -15.82 -0.59
N SER A 120 3.00 -16.51 -1.06
CA SER A 120 3.14 -17.89 -1.53
C SER A 120 4.13 -17.97 -2.69
N GLU A 121 4.00 -17.10 -3.69
CA GLU A 121 4.94 -17.05 -4.81
C GLU A 121 6.38 -16.89 -4.33
N TYR A 122 6.67 -15.91 -3.46
CA TYR A 122 8.03 -15.68 -2.94
C TYR A 122 8.61 -16.84 -2.14
N ILE A 123 7.81 -17.51 -1.29
CA ILE A 123 8.31 -18.68 -0.55
C ILE A 123 8.70 -19.80 -1.50
N PHE A 124 7.84 -20.11 -2.46
CA PHE A 124 8.08 -21.22 -3.38
C PHE A 124 9.20 -20.88 -4.39
N GLU A 125 9.33 -19.64 -4.84
CA GLU A 125 10.48 -19.19 -5.62
C GLU A 125 11.79 -19.32 -4.82
N GLY A 126 11.80 -18.85 -3.57
CA GLY A 126 12.97 -18.86 -2.70
C GLY A 126 13.42 -20.26 -2.28
N LEU A 127 12.49 -21.23 -2.21
CA LEU A 127 12.79 -22.63 -1.92
C LEU A 127 13.27 -23.43 -3.14
N GLN A 128 13.43 -22.80 -4.31
CA GLN A 128 13.88 -23.42 -5.56
C GLN A 128 13.09 -24.71 -5.86
N THR A 129 11.76 -24.60 -5.97
CA THR A 129 10.81 -25.73 -6.03
C THR A 129 10.99 -26.74 -7.17
N GLN A 130 11.99 -26.56 -8.03
CA GLN A 130 12.57 -27.65 -8.83
C GLN A 130 12.94 -28.88 -7.96
N VAL A 131 13.23 -28.67 -6.67
CA VAL A 131 13.52 -29.74 -5.69
C VAL A 131 12.28 -30.57 -5.31
N LEU A 132 11.05 -30.06 -5.47
CA LEU A 132 9.83 -30.77 -5.05
C LEU A 132 9.34 -31.84 -6.03
N GLY A 133 9.92 -31.92 -7.24
CA GLY A 133 9.51 -32.88 -8.28
C GLY A 133 8.04 -32.75 -8.70
N ALA A 134 7.38 -31.65 -8.36
CA ALA A 134 5.96 -31.42 -8.60
C ALA A 134 5.72 -30.95 -10.03
N THR A 135 4.67 -31.46 -10.67
CA THR A 135 4.17 -30.94 -11.94
C THR A 135 3.67 -29.49 -11.80
N SER A 136 3.62 -28.74 -12.89
CA SER A 136 3.12 -27.35 -12.89
C SER A 136 1.71 -27.22 -12.28
N ASN A 137 0.83 -28.19 -12.55
CA ASN A 137 -0.52 -28.22 -11.98
C ASN A 137 -0.50 -28.46 -10.47
N GLN A 138 0.32 -29.39 -9.98
CA GLN A 138 0.45 -29.63 -8.54
C GLN A 138 1.01 -28.38 -7.83
N LEU A 139 2.04 -27.75 -8.39
CA LEU A 139 2.62 -26.54 -7.82
C LEU A 139 1.61 -25.39 -7.75
N PHE A 140 0.75 -25.23 -8.76
CA PHE A 140 -0.34 -24.26 -8.73
C PHE A 140 -1.28 -24.48 -7.53
N PHE A 141 -1.75 -25.70 -7.30
CA PHE A 141 -2.64 -26.00 -6.18
C PHE A 141 -1.94 -25.87 -4.82
N ILE A 142 -0.67 -26.26 -4.71
CA ILE A 142 0.12 -26.11 -3.49
C ILE A 142 0.28 -24.61 -3.15
N LYS A 143 0.66 -23.77 -4.13
CA LYS A 143 0.79 -22.33 -3.95
C LYS A 143 -0.54 -21.69 -3.51
N LYS A 144 -1.67 -22.11 -4.11
CA LYS A 144 -3.01 -21.64 -3.71
C LYS A 144 -3.39 -22.10 -2.30
N GLY A 145 -3.08 -23.34 -1.95
CA GLY A 145 -3.30 -23.88 -0.60
C GLY A 145 -2.51 -23.12 0.46
N ALA A 146 -1.24 -22.81 0.21
CA ALA A 146 -0.41 -22.02 1.11
C ALA A 146 -0.95 -20.58 1.29
N ALA A 147 -1.40 -19.93 0.22
CA ALA A 147 -2.02 -18.61 0.30
C ALA A 147 -3.32 -18.64 1.14
N LEU A 148 -4.18 -19.65 0.93
CA LEU A 148 -5.40 -19.84 1.70
C LEU A 148 -5.11 -20.11 3.19
N PHE A 149 -4.13 -20.98 3.47
CA PHE A 149 -3.67 -21.25 4.82
C PHE A 149 -3.20 -19.99 5.53
N LEU A 150 -2.45 -19.13 4.84
CA LEU A 150 -1.98 -17.86 5.40
C LEU A 150 -3.16 -16.96 5.82
N ILE A 151 -4.19 -16.83 4.98
CA ILE A 151 -5.38 -16.04 5.29
C ILE A 151 -6.09 -16.61 6.53
N ILE A 152 -6.29 -17.93 6.59
CA ILE A 152 -6.92 -18.60 7.73
C ILE A 152 -6.10 -18.40 9.01
N LEU A 153 -4.77 -18.53 8.93
CA LEU A 153 -3.86 -18.32 10.05
C LEU A 153 -3.99 -16.90 10.63
N PHE A 154 -3.88 -15.86 9.80
CA PHE A 154 -4.00 -14.47 10.26
C PHE A 154 -5.41 -14.14 10.75
N THR A 155 -6.44 -14.74 10.15
CA THR A 155 -7.81 -14.64 10.65
C THR A 155 -7.93 -15.26 12.05
N GLY A 156 -7.35 -16.43 12.27
CA GLY A 156 -7.27 -17.07 13.59
C GLY A 156 -6.55 -16.21 14.63
N ILE A 157 -5.42 -15.61 14.26
CA ILE A 157 -4.68 -14.67 15.13
C ILE A 157 -5.55 -13.46 15.51
N HIS A 158 -6.33 -12.92 14.58
CA HIS A 158 -7.25 -11.82 14.88
C HIS A 158 -8.41 -12.25 15.78
N TYR A 159 -8.89 -13.50 15.68
CA TYR A 159 -9.89 -14.04 16.61
C TYR A 159 -9.37 -14.21 18.05
N MET A 160 -8.06 -14.37 18.26
CA MET A 160 -7.45 -14.41 19.60
C MET A 160 -7.44 -13.04 20.30
N GLY A 161 -7.85 -11.98 19.62
CA GLY A 161 -8.08 -10.65 20.17
C GLY A 161 -7.03 -9.61 19.80
N LEU A 162 -7.35 -8.35 20.12
CA LEU A 162 -6.61 -7.17 19.67
C LEU A 162 -5.13 -7.17 20.10
N LYS A 163 -4.80 -7.71 21.27
CA LYS A 163 -3.40 -7.76 21.76
C LYS A 163 -2.53 -8.68 20.89
N ALA A 164 -3.04 -9.86 20.54
CA ALA A 164 -2.32 -10.82 19.70
C ALA A 164 -2.14 -10.28 18.29
N GLY A 165 -3.23 -9.78 17.68
CA GLY A 165 -3.20 -9.15 16.35
C GLY A 165 -2.24 -7.97 16.29
N SER A 166 -2.30 -7.06 17.26
CA SER A 166 -1.41 -5.90 17.31
C SER A 166 0.06 -6.29 17.44
N LYS A 167 0.40 -7.28 18.28
CA LYS A 167 1.78 -7.76 18.43
C LYS A 167 2.32 -8.30 17.10
N VAL A 168 1.56 -9.15 16.43
CA VAL A 168 1.96 -9.74 15.14
C VAL A 168 2.09 -8.65 14.06
N GLN A 169 1.12 -7.74 13.97
CA GLN A 169 1.14 -6.62 13.03
C GLN A 169 2.37 -5.73 13.24
N ASN A 170 2.72 -5.40 14.49
CA ASN A 170 3.88 -4.57 14.79
C ASN A 170 5.18 -5.25 14.35
N VAL A 171 5.36 -6.53 14.68
CA VAL A 171 6.54 -7.31 14.27
C VAL A 171 6.68 -7.33 12.74
N LEU A 172 5.61 -7.65 12.02
CA LEU A 172 5.61 -7.66 10.56
C LEU A 172 5.86 -6.29 9.95
N THR A 173 5.40 -5.22 10.61
CA THR A 173 5.62 -3.84 10.17
C THR A 173 7.09 -3.44 10.31
N PHE A 174 7.73 -3.75 11.43
CA PHE A 174 9.17 -3.49 11.57
C PHE A 174 9.99 -4.34 10.61
N LEU A 175 9.63 -5.62 10.42
CA LEU A 175 10.29 -6.50 9.48
C LEU A 175 10.23 -5.96 8.05
N LYS A 176 9.05 -5.59 7.54
CA LYS A 176 8.91 -5.11 6.15
C LYS A 176 9.60 -3.77 5.93
N ILE A 177 9.56 -2.85 6.89
CA ILE A 177 10.31 -1.59 6.81
C ILE A 177 11.82 -1.88 6.78
N GLY A 178 12.29 -2.79 7.65
CA GLY A 178 13.68 -3.23 7.67
C GLY A 178 14.13 -3.82 6.34
N ILE A 179 13.30 -4.64 5.69
CA ILE A 179 13.59 -5.20 4.36
C ILE A 179 13.68 -4.08 3.31
N VAL A 180 12.73 -3.14 3.27
CA VAL A 180 12.78 -2.02 2.29
C VAL A 180 14.03 -1.19 2.46
N VAL A 181 14.37 -0.80 3.69
CA VAL A 181 15.57 -0.02 3.99
C VAL A 181 16.85 -0.82 3.68
N GLY A 182 16.88 -2.10 4.05
CA GLY A 182 18.00 -2.99 3.78
C GLY A 182 18.25 -3.20 2.29
N LEU A 183 17.20 -3.41 1.49
CA LEU A 183 17.29 -3.53 0.03
C LEU A 183 17.75 -2.22 -0.62
N ALA A 184 17.23 -1.08 -0.17
CA ALA A 184 17.69 0.22 -0.64
C ALA A 184 19.18 0.43 -0.33
N GLY A 185 19.62 0.12 0.90
CA GLY A 185 21.02 0.21 1.32
C GLY A 185 21.94 -0.74 0.54
N ALA A 186 21.52 -1.98 0.31
CA ALA A 186 22.25 -2.96 -0.48
C ALA A 186 22.40 -2.50 -1.93
N GLY A 187 21.34 -1.94 -2.53
CA GLY A 187 21.42 -1.41 -3.89
C GLY A 187 22.38 -0.23 -4.01
N ILE A 188 22.46 0.66 -3.01
CA ILE A 188 23.48 1.72 -2.95
C ILE A 188 24.89 1.11 -2.94
N ALA A 189 25.15 0.17 -2.02
CA ALA A 189 26.46 -0.45 -1.85
C ALA A 189 26.91 -1.24 -3.10
N LEU A 190 25.97 -1.90 -3.78
CA LEU A 190 26.25 -2.73 -4.96
C LEU A 190 26.25 -1.95 -6.28
N SER A 191 25.77 -0.70 -6.29
CA SER A 191 25.71 0.13 -7.51
C SER A 191 27.08 0.37 -8.18
N ARG A 192 28.20 0.10 -7.50
CA ARG A 192 29.59 0.26 -7.99
C ARG A 192 29.86 1.62 -8.67
N GLY A 193 29.14 2.67 -8.28
CA GLY A 193 29.28 4.00 -8.88
C GLY A 193 28.63 4.16 -10.26
N ARG A 194 27.79 3.22 -10.71
CA ARG A 194 27.00 3.35 -11.96
C ARG A 194 26.04 4.54 -11.95
N GLY A 195 25.75 5.11 -10.78
CA GLY A 195 24.98 6.36 -10.64
C GLY A 195 23.62 6.33 -11.35
N ILE A 196 23.12 7.52 -11.72
CA ILE A 196 21.85 7.68 -12.47
C ILE A 196 21.95 7.11 -13.89
N SER A 197 23.17 6.89 -14.40
CA SER A 197 23.45 6.30 -15.72
C SER A 197 22.93 4.85 -15.91
N ALA A 198 22.47 4.19 -14.86
CA ALA A 198 21.77 2.90 -14.94
C ALA A 198 20.34 3.01 -15.52
N PHE A 199 19.79 4.22 -15.62
CA PHE A 199 18.46 4.44 -16.18
C PHE A 199 18.54 4.79 -17.65
N SER A 200 18.07 3.86 -18.49
CA SER A 200 17.80 4.15 -19.89
C SER A 200 16.38 4.66 -20.03
N PHE A 201 16.20 5.61 -20.94
CA PHE A 201 14.90 5.94 -21.52
C PHE A 201 14.93 5.43 -22.94
N VAL A 202 14.40 4.23 -23.15
CA VAL A 202 14.20 3.70 -24.50
C VAL A 202 12.88 4.27 -25.01
N THR A 203 12.97 5.09 -26.05
CA THR A 203 11.84 5.64 -26.80
C THR A 203 11.53 4.84 -28.06
N GLU A 204 12.41 3.90 -28.43
CA GLU A 204 12.24 3.03 -29.59
C GLU A 204 11.46 1.75 -29.21
N GLY A 205 10.43 1.46 -30.00
CA GLY A 205 9.42 0.44 -29.69
C GLY A 205 8.14 1.10 -29.19
N GLN A 206 6.99 0.66 -29.71
CA GLN A 206 5.70 1.12 -29.23
C GLN A 206 5.56 0.71 -27.75
N SER A 207 5.92 1.59 -26.81
CA SER A 207 5.29 1.57 -25.49
C SER A 207 3.82 1.87 -25.74
N SER A 208 3.02 0.83 -25.90
CA SER A 208 1.58 1.00 -26.02
C SER A 208 1.09 1.76 -24.79
N TRP A 209 0.30 2.81 -24.98
CA TRP A 209 -0.35 3.50 -23.85
C TRP A 209 -1.17 2.54 -22.98
N LEU A 210 -1.55 1.38 -23.53
CA LEU A 210 -2.12 0.28 -22.77
C LEU A 210 -1.14 -0.31 -21.73
N ALA A 211 0.12 -0.52 -22.10
CA ALA A 211 1.16 -1.04 -21.20
C ALA A 211 1.46 -0.03 -20.08
N PHE A 212 1.57 1.25 -20.43
CA PHE A 212 1.70 2.32 -19.44
C PHE A 212 0.49 2.39 -18.49
N GLY A 213 -0.73 2.31 -19.02
CA GLY A 213 -1.96 2.29 -18.22
C GLY A 213 -2.02 1.09 -17.27
N THR A 214 -1.60 -0.09 -17.75
CA THR A 214 -1.54 -1.32 -16.94
C THR A 214 -0.51 -1.20 -15.82
N ALA A 215 0.67 -0.68 -16.13
CA ALA A 215 1.71 -0.40 -15.16
C ALA A 215 1.25 0.62 -14.09
N MET A 216 0.55 1.69 -14.51
CA MET A 216 -0.04 2.65 -13.59
C MET A 216 -1.08 2.02 -12.66
N MET A 217 -1.92 1.09 -13.14
CA MET A 217 -2.86 0.36 -12.27
C MET A 217 -2.12 -0.43 -11.18
N LEU A 218 -1.02 -1.11 -11.52
CA LEU A 218 -0.20 -1.85 -10.55
C LEU A 218 0.48 -0.92 -9.53
N VAL A 219 0.95 0.24 -9.99
CA VAL A 219 1.54 1.25 -9.09
C VAL A 219 0.46 1.85 -8.17
N MET A 220 -0.74 2.15 -8.67
CA MET A 220 -1.85 2.63 -7.85
C MET A 220 -2.27 1.61 -6.80
N PHE A 221 -2.27 0.32 -7.13
CA PHE A 221 -2.44 -0.75 -6.16
C PHE A 221 -1.33 -0.72 -5.08
N SER A 222 -0.07 -0.54 -5.48
CA SER A 222 1.06 -0.49 -4.56
C SER A 222 1.06 0.70 -3.60
N TYR A 223 0.48 1.83 -4.02
CA TYR A 223 0.29 3.01 -3.18
C TYR A 223 -1.01 3.00 -2.37
N SER A 224 -1.87 1.98 -2.52
CA SER A 224 -3.11 1.88 -1.74
C SER A 224 -2.84 1.92 -0.23
N GLY A 225 -3.81 2.41 0.55
CA GLY A 225 -3.67 2.55 2.00
C GLY A 225 -3.23 3.94 2.49
N TRP A 226 -2.99 4.89 1.58
CA TRP A 226 -2.70 6.29 1.94
C TRP A 226 -3.80 6.94 2.78
N ASN A 227 -5.06 6.47 2.67
CA ASN A 227 -6.21 6.95 3.43
C ASN A 227 -6.36 6.31 4.82
N ALA A 228 -5.45 5.44 5.26
CA ALA A 228 -5.63 4.62 6.46
C ALA A 228 -6.05 5.39 7.73
N SER A 229 -5.41 6.53 8.02
CA SER A 229 -5.74 7.30 9.22
C SER A 229 -7.12 7.96 9.17
N SER A 230 -7.75 8.09 7.99
CA SER A 230 -9.11 8.63 7.88
C SER A 230 -10.17 7.70 8.46
N TYR A 231 -9.92 6.39 8.46
CA TYR A 231 -10.86 5.41 9.06
C TYR A 231 -10.89 5.49 10.59
N ILE A 232 -9.82 5.96 11.21
CA ILE A 232 -9.68 6.10 12.68
C ILE A 232 -9.68 7.57 13.12
N ALA A 233 -10.19 8.49 12.28
CA ALA A 233 -10.13 9.93 12.54
C ALA A 233 -10.77 10.35 13.86
N GLY A 234 -11.77 9.59 14.33
CA GLY A 234 -12.44 9.83 15.62
C GLY A 234 -11.57 9.59 16.85
N GLU A 235 -10.52 8.76 16.74
CA GLU A 235 -9.61 8.39 17.84
C GLU A 235 -8.32 9.23 17.86
N ILE A 236 -8.11 10.04 16.82
CA ILE A 236 -6.92 10.89 16.69
C ILE A 236 -7.05 12.13 17.59
N LYS A 237 -6.02 12.38 18.40
CA LYS A 237 -5.84 13.62 19.18
C LYS A 237 -5.76 14.80 18.22
N ASN A 238 -6.45 15.91 18.51
CA ASN A 238 -6.43 17.13 17.69
C ASN A 238 -6.54 16.84 16.16
N PRO A 239 -7.62 16.17 15.71
CA PRO A 239 -7.70 15.64 14.35
C PRO A 239 -7.60 16.74 13.29
N ARG A 240 -8.02 17.97 13.58
CA ARG A 240 -7.83 19.14 12.69
C ARG A 240 -6.37 19.37 12.26
N LYS A 241 -5.40 19.05 13.13
CA LYS A 241 -3.97 19.22 12.86
C LYS A 241 -3.30 17.89 12.52
N ASN A 242 -3.57 16.86 13.31
CA ASN A 242 -2.80 15.62 13.28
C ASN A 242 -3.21 14.67 12.14
N LEU A 243 -4.45 14.76 11.65
CA LEU A 243 -4.93 13.89 10.58
C LEU A 243 -4.43 14.32 9.19
N PRO A 244 -4.45 15.62 8.80
CA PRO A 244 -3.76 16.06 7.59
C PRO A 244 -2.28 15.74 7.64
N LEU A 245 -1.64 15.99 8.78
CA LEU A 245 -0.23 15.72 8.99
C LEU A 245 0.09 14.24 8.76
N SER A 246 -0.70 13.32 9.33
CA SER A 246 -0.45 11.89 9.18
C SER A 246 -0.63 11.38 7.77
N LEU A 247 -1.66 11.84 7.07
CA LEU A 247 -1.91 11.48 5.66
C LEU A 247 -0.76 11.99 4.77
N ILE A 248 -0.45 13.28 4.85
CA ILE A 248 0.56 13.91 3.98
C ILE A 248 1.96 13.37 4.27
N LEU A 249 2.39 13.34 5.54
CA LEU A 249 3.71 12.84 5.89
C LEU A 249 3.84 11.34 5.60
N GLY A 250 2.83 10.55 5.97
CA GLY A 250 2.86 9.11 5.74
C GLY A 250 2.97 8.76 4.26
N THR A 251 2.15 9.40 3.43
CA THR A 251 2.21 9.23 1.97
C THR A 251 3.53 9.71 1.38
N SER A 252 4.05 10.87 1.81
CA SER A 252 5.33 11.40 1.32
C SER A 252 6.52 10.50 1.68
N ILE A 253 6.55 9.95 2.90
CA ILE A 253 7.58 9.00 3.32
C ILE A 253 7.58 7.77 2.41
N VAL A 254 6.40 7.23 2.11
CA VAL A 254 6.29 6.03 1.27
C VAL A 254 6.71 6.30 -0.17
N ILE A 255 6.33 7.46 -0.74
CA ILE A 255 6.78 7.88 -2.08
C ILE A 255 8.32 7.91 -2.14
N LEU A 256 8.97 8.53 -1.16
CA LEU A 256 10.43 8.60 -1.10
C LEU A 256 11.06 7.21 -0.97
N LEU A 257 10.51 6.35 -0.12
CA LEU A 257 11.00 4.98 0.06
C LEU A 257 10.84 4.15 -1.22
N TYR A 258 9.71 4.25 -1.90
CA TYR A 258 9.42 3.50 -3.12
C TYR A 258 10.29 3.96 -4.28
N LEU A 259 10.46 5.28 -4.46
CA LEU A 259 11.38 5.82 -5.46
C LEU A 259 12.82 5.41 -5.16
N ALA A 260 13.28 5.55 -3.91
CA ALA A 260 14.62 5.13 -3.50
C ALA A 260 14.85 3.65 -3.77
N LEU A 261 13.92 2.78 -3.36
CA LEU A 261 14.06 1.34 -3.58
C LEU A 261 14.18 1.00 -5.08
N ASN A 262 13.29 1.58 -5.91
CA ASN A 262 13.34 1.36 -7.35
C ASN A 262 14.63 1.91 -7.97
N LEU A 263 15.07 3.09 -7.53
CA LEU A 263 16.32 3.69 -7.98
C LEU A 263 17.52 2.76 -7.74
N PHE A 264 17.59 2.14 -6.55
CA PHE A 264 18.74 1.33 -6.17
C PHE A 264 18.67 -0.11 -6.66
N ILE A 265 17.47 -0.70 -6.79
CA ILE A 265 17.32 -2.05 -7.36
C ILE A 265 17.80 -2.07 -8.81
N PHE A 266 17.38 -1.11 -9.65
CA PHE A 266 17.79 -1.09 -11.05
C PHE A 266 19.27 -0.72 -11.26
N GLN A 267 19.93 -0.11 -10.27
CA GLN A 267 21.38 0.08 -10.31
C GLN A 267 22.17 -1.20 -9.98
N ALA A 268 21.59 -2.06 -9.14
CA ALA A 268 22.21 -3.31 -8.69
C ALA A 268 21.99 -4.47 -9.66
N LEU A 269 20.91 -4.43 -10.45
CA LEU A 269 20.61 -5.44 -11.47
C LEU A 269 21.50 -5.24 -12.71
N PRO A 270 21.94 -6.33 -13.36
CA PRO A 270 22.81 -6.29 -14.54
C PRO A 270 22.14 -5.66 -15.76
#